data_AF-A0A1M3MU84-F1
#
_entry.id   AF-A0A1M3MU84-F1
#
_cell.length_a   1.000
_cell.length_b   1.000
_cell.length_c   1.000
_cell.angle_alpha   90.00
_cell.angle_beta   90.00
_cell.angle_gamma   90.00
#
_symmetry.space_group_name_H-M   'P 1'
#
loop_
_entity.id
_entity.type
_entity.pdbx_description
1 polymer ?
#
loop_
_entity_poly.entity_id
_entity_poly.type
_entity_poly.pdbx_seq_one_letter_code
_entity_poly.pdbx_strand_id
1 'polypeptide(L)'
;MGSRMSWPQIRQSDEYRGRWVALDNCRYDARTAEPVEGTIIDVDDDLVELCTRIRQSENKHCAILFCEEVDELQPPSSKQRRSSSFPTQH
;
A
#
# COMPACT_ATOMS: atom_id res chain seq x y z
N MET A 1 16.60 10.44 -1.38
CA MET A 1 17.24 9.21 -1.90
C MET A 1 16.25 8.09 -1.66
N GLY A 2 15.52 7.66 -2.69
CA GLY A 2 14.61 6.52 -2.56
C GLY A 2 15.35 5.23 -2.90
N SER A 3 15.18 4.20 -2.08
CA SER A 3 15.77 2.88 -2.33
C SER A 3 14.83 2.09 -3.23
N ARG A 4 15.28 1.76 -4.44
CA ARG A 4 14.55 0.86 -5.34
C ARG A 4 14.59 -0.55 -4.76
N MET A 5 13.42 -1.09 -4.41
CA MET A 5 13.28 -2.42 -3.83
C MET A 5 12.13 -3.19 -4.48
N SER A 6 12.26 -4.51 -4.47
CA SER A 6 11.18 -5.40 -4.91
C SER A 6 10.13 -5.54 -3.80
N TRP A 7 8.86 -5.66 -4.16
CA TRP A 7 7.78 -5.83 -3.18
C TRP A 7 7.97 -7.05 -2.25
N PRO A 8 8.44 -8.21 -2.74
CA PRO A 8 8.74 -9.35 -1.86
C PRO A 8 9.80 -9.02 -0.81
N GLN A 9 10.80 -8.21 -1.18
CA GLN A 9 11.86 -7.78 -0.27
C GLN A 9 11.33 -6.80 0.78
N ILE A 10 10.43 -5.89 0.40
CA ILE A 10 9.76 -4.98 1.34
C ILE A 10 8.91 -5.76 2.34
N ARG A 11 8.16 -6.76 1.87
CA ARG A 11 7.36 -7.64 2.74
C ARG A 11 8.20 -8.52 3.66
N GLN A 12 9.41 -8.88 3.25
CA GLN A 12 10.34 -9.65 4.08
C GLN A 12 11.09 -8.78 5.11
N SER A 13 11.13 -7.46 4.92
CA SER A 13 11.75 -6.53 5.85
C SER A 13 10.79 -6.21 7.00
N ASP A 14 11.17 -6.59 8.22
CA ASP A 14 10.44 -6.23 9.44
C ASP A 14 10.32 -4.70 9.65
N GLU A 15 11.20 -3.91 9.03
CA GLU A 15 11.17 -2.44 9.09
C GLU A 15 9.91 -1.82 8.47
N TYR A 16 9.33 -2.49 7.48
CA TYR A 16 8.13 -2.05 6.75
C TYR A 16 6.87 -2.85 7.11
N ARG A 17 7.03 -3.91 7.92
CA ARG A 17 5.95 -4.79 8.35
C ARG A 17 5.02 -4.04 9.32
N GLY A 18 3.71 -4.12 9.07
CA GLY A 18 2.68 -3.40 9.81
C GLY A 18 2.56 -1.90 9.46
N ARG A 19 3.21 -1.45 8.38
CA ARG A 19 3.31 -0.01 8.03
C ARG A 19 2.80 0.30 6.63
N TRP A 20 2.48 1.58 6.43
CA TRP A 20 2.16 2.13 5.11
C TRP A 20 3.44 2.52 4.38
N VAL A 21 3.61 1.98 3.19
CA VAL A 21 4.78 2.23 2.34
C VAL A 21 4.33 2.99 1.11
N ALA A 22 5.02 4.09 0.83
CA ALA A 22 4.84 4.88 -0.38
C ALA A 22 5.90 4.49 -1.41
N LEU A 23 5.43 3.97 -2.54
CA LEU A 23 6.25 3.57 -3.66
C LEU A 23 6.07 4.53 -4.82
N ASP A 24 7.17 5.07 -5.33
CA ASP A 24 7.20 5.76 -6.62
C ASP A 24 7.63 4.81 -7.75
N ASN A 25 7.21 5.13 -8.98
CA ASN A 25 7.49 4.33 -10.19
C ASN A 25 7.19 2.83 -10.00
N CYS A 26 6.05 2.53 -9.36
CA CYS A 26 5.66 1.16 -9.03
C CYS A 26 5.28 0.37 -10.28
N ARG A 27 5.95 -0.76 -10.51
CA ARG A 27 5.61 -1.72 -11.56
C ARG A 27 4.73 -2.82 -10.98
N TYR A 28 3.59 -3.04 -11.62
CA TYR A 28 2.66 -4.11 -11.25
C TYR A 28 2.82 -5.31 -12.19
N ASP A 29 2.63 -6.51 -11.64
CA ASP A 29 2.56 -7.73 -12.42
C ASP A 29 1.20 -7.79 -13.13
N ALA A 30 1.22 -8.06 -14.43
CA ALA A 30 0.00 -8.08 -15.24
C ALA A 30 -0.93 -9.28 -14.93
N ARG A 31 -0.42 -10.32 -14.25
CA ARG A 31 -1.18 -11.56 -13.98
C ARG A 31 -1.82 -11.55 -12.60
N THR A 32 -1.11 -11.04 -11.61
CA THR A 32 -1.53 -11.02 -10.20
C THR A 32 -2.07 -9.66 -9.76
N ALA A 33 -1.83 -8.60 -10.55
CA ALA A 33 -2.09 -7.20 -10.17
C ALA A 33 -1.34 -6.77 -8.89
N GLU A 34 -0.32 -7.53 -8.48
CA GLU A 34 0.50 -7.20 -7.33
C GLU A 34 1.66 -6.28 -7.73
N PRO A 35 2.07 -5.35 -6.85
CA PRO A 35 3.28 -4.58 -7.05
C PRO A 35 4.50 -5.53 -7.06
N VAL A 36 5.37 -5.39 -8.04
CA VAL A 36 6.57 -6.21 -8.24
C VAL A 36 7.82 -5.47 -7.77
N GLU A 37 7.92 -4.20 -8.14
CA GLU A 37 9.05 -3.34 -7.81
C GLU A 37 8.58 -1.89 -7.67
N GLY A 38 9.24 -1.14 -6.80
CA GLY A 38 8.99 0.28 -6.63
C GLY A 38 10.16 0.96 -5.92
N THR A 39 10.18 2.28 -5.99
CA THR A 39 11.13 3.09 -5.21
C THR A 39 10.45 3.52 -3.92
N ILE A 40 10.94 3.04 -2.77
CA ILE A 40 10.41 3.51 -1.49
C ILE A 40 10.83 4.97 -1.33
N ILE A 41 9.84 5.86 -1.29
CA ILE A 41 10.06 7.29 -1.08
C ILE A 41 9.74 7.70 0.36
N ASP A 42 8.84 6.97 1.03
CA ASP A 42 8.40 7.26 2.38
C ASP A 42 7.74 6.02 3.01
N VAL A 43 7.76 5.95 4.33
CA VAL A 43 7.06 4.94 5.12
C VAL A 43 6.55 5.59 6.39
N ASP A 44 5.32 5.24 6.79
CA ASP A 44 4.75 5.71 8.04
C ASP A 44 3.80 4.68 8.64
N ASP A 45 3.60 4.75 9.95
CA ASP A 45 2.56 3.99 10.64
C ASP A 45 1.18 4.66 10.42
N ASP A 46 1.15 5.98 10.18
CA ASP A 46 -0.07 6.75 9.94
C ASP A 46 -0.23 7.17 8.46
N LEU A 47 -1.32 6.70 7.84
CA LEU A 47 -1.65 7.02 6.45
C LEU A 47 -1.85 8.52 6.22
N VAL A 48 -2.38 9.26 7.19
CA VAL A 48 -2.66 10.70 7.09
C VAL A 48 -1.37 11.50 7.09
N GLU A 49 -0.45 11.15 7.99
CA GLU A 49 0.88 11.75 8.05
C GLU A 49 1.67 11.44 6.77
N LEU A 50 1.62 10.19 6.31
CA LEU A 50 2.22 9.77 5.05
C LEU A 50 1.68 10.57 3.86
N CYS A 51 0.35 10.69 3.73
CA CYS A 51 -0.27 11.48 2.66
C CYS A 51 0.13 12.95 2.72
N THR A 52 0.25 13.51 3.92
CA THR A 52 0.66 14.90 4.12
C THR A 52 2.10 15.10 3.67
N ARG A 53 3.01 14.18 4.04
CA ARG A 53 4.43 14.24 3.67
C ARG A 53 4.65 14.03 2.17
N ILE A 54 3.95 13.06 1.57
CA ILE A 54 3.94 12.85 0.12
C ILE A 54 3.42 14.08 -0.61
N ARG A 55 2.36 14.72 -0.11
CA ARG A 55 1.78 15.91 -0.75
C ARG A 55 2.70 17.12 -0.66
N GLN A 56 3.51 17.20 0.39
CA GLN A 56 4.59 18.18 0.51
C GLN A 56 5.79 17.83 -0.39
N SER A 57 5.97 16.55 -0.68
CA SER A 57 6.91 16.05 -1.67
C SER A 57 6.41 16.34 -3.09
N GLU A 58 7.29 16.61 -4.05
CA GLU A 58 6.88 16.76 -5.46
C GLU A 58 6.52 15.43 -6.15
N ASN A 59 6.41 14.34 -5.39
CA ASN A 59 6.10 12.99 -5.88
C ASN A 59 4.59 12.84 -6.14
N LYS A 60 4.13 13.27 -7.32
CA LYS A 60 2.72 13.19 -7.73
C LYS A 60 2.24 11.81 -8.20
N HIS A 61 3.14 10.82 -8.32
CA HIS A 61 2.86 9.51 -8.91
C HIS A 61 3.26 8.33 -8.02
N CYS A 62 2.96 8.40 -6.73
CA CYS A 62 3.20 7.29 -5.82
C CYS A 62 1.99 6.37 -5.62
N ALA A 63 2.26 5.09 -5.38
CA ALA A 63 1.33 4.10 -4.87
C ALA A 63 1.54 3.93 -3.36
N ILE A 64 0.46 4.03 -2.58
CA ILE A 64 0.50 3.80 -1.14
C ILE A 64 -0.07 2.41 -0.86
N LEU A 65 0.74 1.56 -0.25
CA LEU A 65 0.42 0.15 0.01
C LEU A 65 0.66 -0.15 1.48
N PHE A 66 -0.22 -0.93 2.09
CA PHE A 66 -0.07 -1.40 3.46
C PHE A 66 0.64 -2.76 3.46
N CYS A 67 1.78 -2.84 4.13
CA CYS A 67 2.47 -4.10 4.38
C CYS A 67 1.87 -4.76 5.61
N GLU A 68 0.74 -5.43 5.45
CA GLU A 68 0.11 -6.19 6.52
C GLU A 68 0.98 -7.39 6.95
N GLU A 69 1.03 -7.68 8.26
CA GLU A 69 1.54 -8.98 8.70
C GLU A 69 0.72 -10.05 8.02
N VAL A 70 1.38 -10.98 7.33
CA VAL A 70 0.68 -12.14 6.77
C VAL A 70 0.29 -13.01 7.94
N ASP A 71 -0.82 -12.70 8.58
CA ASP A 71 -1.55 -13.69 9.34
C ASP A 71 -2.10 -14.65 8.30
N GLU A 72 -1.54 -15.86 8.25
CA GLU A 72 -1.77 -16.89 7.22
C GLU A 72 -3.24 -17.40 7.14
N LEU A 73 -4.21 -16.66 7.70
CA LEU A 73 -5.59 -17.09 7.90
C LEU A 73 -6.67 -16.26 7.18
N GLN A 74 -6.34 -15.23 6.39
CA GLN A 74 -7.36 -14.56 5.56
C GLN A 74 -6.95 -14.40 4.09
N PRO A 75 -7.75 -14.93 3.12
CA PRO A 75 -7.55 -14.65 1.70
C PRO A 75 -7.69 -13.14 1.45
N PRO A 76 -7.01 -12.58 0.42
CA PRO A 76 -6.97 -11.14 0.19
C PRO A 76 -8.40 -10.63 0.00
N SER A 77 -8.93 -9.99 1.04
CA SER A 77 -10.27 -9.42 1.05
C SER A 77 -10.22 -8.20 0.15
N SER A 78 -10.38 -8.48 -1.14
CA SER A 78 -10.62 -7.52 -2.18
C SER A 78 -11.73 -6.60 -1.70
N LYS A 79 -11.34 -5.37 -1.36
CA LYS A 79 -12.19 -4.18 -1.40
C LYS A 79 -13.62 -4.52 -1.00
N GLN A 80 -13.88 -4.68 0.29
CA GLN A 80 -15.25 -4.73 0.77
C GLN A 80 -15.85 -3.35 0.53
N ARG A 81 -16.37 -3.20 -0.69
CA ARG A 81 -17.26 -2.15 -1.14
C ARG A 81 -18.20 -1.96 0.04
N ARG A 82 -18.20 -0.76 0.61
CA ARG A 82 -19.28 -0.31 1.48
C ARG A 82 -20.56 -0.43 0.65
N SER A 83 -21.18 -1.60 0.71
CA SER A 83 -22.56 -1.81 0.35
C SER A 83 -23.35 -1.06 1.41
N SER A 84 -23.51 0.24 1.20
CA SER A 84 -24.52 1.02 1.91
C SER A 84 -25.88 0.53 1.40
N SER A 85 -26.33 -0.60 1.93
CA SER A 85 -27.73 -1.01 1.88
C SER A 85 -28.50 -0.01 2.73
N PHE A 86 -29.10 0.99 2.09
CA PHE A 86 -30.15 1.77 2.73
C PHE A 86 -31.44 0.93 2.72
N PRO A 87 -32.09 0.72 3.88
CA PRO A 87 -33.35 -0.02 3.93
C PRO A 87 -34.49 0.82 3.32
N THR A 88 -35.22 0.23 2.38
CA THR A 88 -36.52 0.73 1.92
C THR A 88 -37.53 0.60 3.05
N GLN A 89 -38.06 1.71 3.56
CA GLN A 89 -39.21 1.70 4.47
C GLN A 89 -40.51 1.89 3.69
N HIS A 90 -41.53 1.16 4.15
CA HIS A 90 -42.89 0.99 3.64
C HIS A 90 -43.85 2.05 4.21
#